data_AF-A0A7C4VJZ6-F1
#
_entry.id   AF-A0A7C4VJZ6-F1
#
_cell.length_a   1.000
_cell.length_b   1.000
_cell.length_c   1.000
_cell.angle_alpha   90.00
_cell.angle_beta   90.00
_cell.angle_gamma   90.00
#
_symmetry.space_group_name_H-M   'P 1'
#
loop_
_entity.id
_entity.type
_entity.pdbx_description
1 polymer ?
#
loop_
_entity_poly.entity_id
_entity_poly.type
_entity_poly.pdbx_seq_one_letter_code
_entity_poly.pdbx_strand_id
1 'polypeptide(L)'
;MPDVDHILDFWLYKRKVTFSKEIFQEFYKRWDKVIVLLHSIELLIPLWAFAYVSRYYLFSLAITTGFIFHLALDFLSYDLQPFSYFLIYRLLRRFRKKFICKEE
;
A
#
# COMPACT_ATOMS: atom_id res chain seq x y z
N MET A 1 6.54 0.82 8.68
CA MET A 1 7.35 2.03 8.38
C MET A 1 6.59 2.79 7.31
N PRO A 2 6.57 4.13 7.30
CA PRO A 2 5.77 4.85 6.33
C PRO A 2 6.44 4.84 4.97
N ASP A 3 5.87 4.06 4.06
CA ASP A 3 6.36 3.93 2.68
C ASP A 3 6.00 5.15 1.82
N VAL A 4 6.60 5.21 0.62
CA VAL A 4 6.43 6.30 -0.35
C VAL A 4 4.95 6.61 -0.63
N ASP A 5 4.10 5.59 -0.58
CA ASP A 5 2.66 5.68 -0.81
C ASP A 5 1.96 6.57 0.22
N HIS A 6 2.38 6.54 1.48
CA HIS A 6 1.79 7.38 2.52
C HIS A 6 2.17 8.86 2.33
N ILE A 7 3.32 9.13 1.70
CA ILE A 7 3.72 10.48 1.31
C ILE A 7 2.83 10.98 0.16
N LEU A 8 2.52 10.13 -0.81
CA LEU A 8 1.59 10.45 -1.90
C LEU A 8 0.18 10.73 -1.38
N ASP A 9 -0.31 9.90 -0.45
CA ASP A 9 -1.59 10.13 0.21
C ASP A 9 -1.57 11.49 0.93
N PHE A 10 -0.56 11.74 1.77
CA PHE A 10 -0.42 13.02 2.46
C PHE A 10 -0.36 14.23 1.51
N TRP A 11 0.34 14.10 0.38
CA TRP A 11 0.40 15.14 -0.65
C TRP A 11 -0.98 15.40 -1.27
N LEU A 12 -1.75 14.34 -1.57
CA LEU A 12 -3.11 14.47 -2.11
C LEU A 12 -4.07 15.11 -1.10
N TYR A 13 -3.87 14.86 0.20
CA TYR A 13 -4.61 15.47 1.30
C TYR A 13 -4.31 16.96 1.49
N LYS A 14 -3.03 17.30 1.72
CA LYS A 14 -2.63 18.69 2.05
C LYS A 14 -2.44 19.58 0.83
N ARG A 15 -2.29 19.00 -0.37
CA ARG A 15 -1.83 19.69 -1.60
C ARG A 15 -0.52 20.48 -1.42
N LYS A 16 0.24 20.18 -0.35
CA LYS A 16 1.51 20.82 0.02
C LYS A 16 2.46 19.76 0.57
N VAL A 17 3.70 19.75 0.09
CA VAL A 17 4.76 18.86 0.60
C VAL A 17 5.30 19.48 1.89
N THR A 18 4.81 19.02 3.05
CA THR A 18 5.38 19.39 4.36
C THR A 18 5.83 18.12 5.04
N PHE A 19 7.15 17.94 5.22
CA PHE A 19 7.72 16.81 5.95
C PHE A 19 7.54 17.03 7.46
N SER A 20 6.34 16.75 7.99
CA SER A 20 6.03 16.80 9.43
C SER A 20 5.68 15.41 9.95
N LYS A 21 5.76 15.22 11.29
CA LYS A 21 5.30 13.99 11.96
C LYS A 21 3.83 13.65 11.67
N GLU A 22 3.03 14.61 11.19
CA GLU A 22 1.63 14.41 10.79
C GLU A 22 1.49 13.43 9.62
N ILE A 23 2.53 13.29 8.76
CA ILE A 23 2.56 12.34 7.64
C ILE A 23 2.33 10.91 8.13
N PHE A 24 2.76 10.60 9.35
CA PHE A 24 2.91 9.21 9.74
C PHE A 24 1.72 8.63 10.48
N GLN A 25 0.88 9.43 11.15
CA GLN A 25 -0.25 8.89 11.93
C GLN A 25 -1.46 9.82 12.09
N GLU A 26 -1.28 11.14 12.12
CA GLU A 26 -2.39 12.03 12.50
C GLU A 26 -3.36 12.32 11.34
N PHE A 27 -2.89 12.32 10.09
CA PHE A 27 -3.76 12.70 8.98
C PHE A 27 -4.85 11.64 8.71
N TYR A 28 -4.55 10.35 8.87
CA TYR A 28 -5.53 9.25 8.72
C TYR A 28 -6.59 9.22 9.83
N LYS A 29 -6.44 10.02 10.91
CA LYS A 29 -7.52 10.26 11.87
C LYS A 29 -8.56 11.24 11.34
N ARG A 30 -8.16 12.17 10.47
CA ARG A 30 -9.03 13.21 9.90
C ARG A 30 -9.49 12.90 8.47
N TRP A 31 -8.75 12.07 7.76
CA TRP A 31 -9.07 11.70 6.39
C TRP A 31 -9.68 10.30 6.31
N ASP A 32 -10.87 10.22 5.70
CA ASP A 32 -11.62 8.98 5.50
C ASP A 32 -11.08 8.09 4.37
N LYS A 33 -9.96 8.45 3.72
CA LYS A 33 -9.42 7.69 2.58
C LYS A 33 -8.01 7.18 2.84
N VAL A 34 -7.75 5.97 2.35
CA VAL A 34 -6.45 5.28 2.36
C VAL A 34 -6.20 4.75 0.95
N ILE A 35 -5.40 5.47 0.16
CA ILE A 35 -5.21 5.21 -1.27
C ILE A 35 -4.09 4.18 -1.48
N VAL A 36 -2.91 4.41 -0.88
CA VAL A 36 -1.77 3.47 -0.73
C VAL A 36 -1.60 2.50 -1.92
N LEU A 37 -1.32 2.99 -3.12
CA LEU A 37 -1.42 2.18 -4.35
C LEU A 37 -0.39 1.03 -4.42
N LEU A 38 0.80 1.18 -3.84
CA LEU A 38 1.88 0.19 -3.99
C LEU A 38 1.71 -1.03 -3.08
N HIS A 39 0.77 -1.00 -2.14
CA HIS A 39 0.42 -2.16 -1.31
C HIS A 39 -0.63 -3.04 -1.97
N SER A 40 -0.34 -3.47 -3.21
CA SER A 40 -1.25 -4.31 -3.97
C SER A 40 -0.59 -5.55 -4.54
N ILE A 41 -1.21 -6.71 -4.28
CA ILE A 41 -0.73 -8.01 -4.78
C ILE A 41 -0.75 -8.03 -6.31
N GLU A 42 -1.65 -7.26 -6.94
CA GLU A 42 -1.72 -7.11 -8.38
C GLU A 42 -0.41 -6.58 -9.01
N LEU A 43 0.46 -5.90 -8.26
CA LEU A 43 1.77 -5.43 -8.76
C LEU A 43 2.76 -6.57 -9.03
N LEU A 44 2.54 -7.74 -8.46
CA LEU A 44 3.34 -8.92 -8.78
C LEU A 44 3.12 -9.38 -10.23
N ILE A 45 1.93 -9.14 -10.81
CA ILE A 45 1.62 -9.54 -12.19
C ILE A 45 2.56 -8.87 -13.21
N PRO A 46 2.66 -7.53 -13.30
CA PRO A 46 3.59 -6.88 -14.22
C PRO A 46 5.06 -7.17 -13.87
N LEU A 47 5.40 -7.36 -12.59
CA LEU A 47 6.76 -7.74 -12.18
C LEU A 47 7.19 -9.10 -12.74
N TRP A 48 6.31 -10.10 -12.68
CA TRP A 48 6.59 -11.44 -13.20
C TRP A 48 6.48 -11.50 -14.73
N ALA A 49 5.59 -10.71 -15.34
CA ALA A 49 5.59 -10.51 -16.79
C ALA A 49 6.91 -9.91 -17.27
N PHE A 50 7.44 -8.91 -16.57
CA PHE A 50 8.76 -8.36 -16.84
C PHE A 50 9.87 -9.41 -16.67
N ALA A 51 9.81 -10.21 -15.59
CA ALA A 51 10.77 -11.30 -15.34
C ALA A 51 10.82 -12.28 -16.51
N TYR A 52 9.66 -12.64 -17.04
CA TYR A 52 9.52 -13.57 -18.16
C TYR A 52 10.14 -13.02 -19.46
N VAL A 53 9.88 -11.76 -19.80
CA VAL A 53 10.40 -11.12 -21.03
C VAL A 53 11.89 -10.81 -20.93
N SER A 54 12.34 -10.29 -19.80
CA SER A 54 13.73 -9.86 -19.58
C SER A 54 14.67 -10.99 -19.13
N ARG A 55 14.10 -12.13 -18.71
CA ARG A 55 14.78 -13.27 -18.08
C ARG A 55 15.44 -12.94 -16.74
N TYR A 56 15.10 -11.83 -16.10
CA TYR A 56 15.62 -11.43 -14.78
C TYR A 56 14.85 -12.07 -13.61
N TYR A 57 14.76 -13.41 -13.61
CA TYR A 57 13.99 -14.15 -12.59
C TYR A 57 14.50 -13.95 -11.16
N LEU A 58 15.82 -13.93 -10.96
CA LEU A 58 16.40 -13.77 -9.62
C LEU A 58 16.06 -12.39 -9.03
N PHE A 59 16.09 -11.34 -9.85
CA PHE A 59 15.75 -9.98 -9.44
C PHE A 59 14.27 -9.88 -9.05
N SER A 60 13.38 -10.38 -9.90
CA SER A 60 11.94 -10.39 -9.60
C SER A 60 11.59 -11.26 -8.40
N LEU A 61 12.32 -12.36 -8.17
CA LEU A 61 12.15 -13.18 -6.98
C LEU A 61 12.57 -12.42 -5.72
N ALA A 62 13.71 -11.73 -5.72
CA ALA A 62 14.15 -10.93 -4.59
C ALA A 62 13.13 -9.83 -4.23
N ILE A 63 12.62 -9.12 -5.23
CA ILE A 63 11.57 -8.11 -5.05
C ILE A 63 10.29 -8.75 -4.50
N THR A 64 9.85 -9.87 -5.09
CA THR A 64 8.63 -10.57 -4.65
C THR A 64 8.72 -11.00 -3.19
N THR A 65 9.85 -11.58 -2.78
CA THR A 65 10.08 -12.00 -1.40
C THR A 65 10.05 -10.82 -0.44
N GLY A 66 10.77 -9.74 -0.77
CA GLY A 66 10.76 -8.52 0.06
C GLY A 66 9.37 -7.91 0.16
N PHE A 67 8.63 -7.86 -0.95
CA PHE A 67 7.27 -7.34 -1.01
C PHE A 67 6.28 -8.18 -0.18
N ILE A 68 6.29 -9.51 -0.33
CA ILE A 68 5.43 -10.40 0.46
C ILE A 68 5.74 -10.27 1.94
N PHE A 69 7.03 -10.24 2.30
CA PHE A 69 7.44 -10.09 3.69
C PHE A 69 6.97 -8.75 4.27
N HIS A 70 7.10 -7.67 3.51
CA HIS A 70 6.58 -6.35 3.86
C HIS A 70 5.07 -6.38 4.12
N LEU A 71 4.28 -6.91 3.17
CA LEU A 71 2.81 -7.03 3.35
C LEU A 71 2.43 -7.93 4.53
N ALA A 72 3.19 -8.99 4.78
CA ALA A 72 2.97 -9.89 5.92
C ALA A 72 3.23 -9.17 7.24
N LEU A 73 4.30 -8.38 7.35
CA LEU A 73 4.57 -7.57 8.53
C LEU A 73 3.48 -6.52 8.76
N ASP A 74 2.98 -5.88 7.71
CA ASP A 74 1.86 -4.95 7.82
C ASP A 74 0.60 -5.64 8.30
N PHE A 75 0.30 -6.84 7.79
CA PHE A 75 -0.88 -7.61 8.21
C PHE A 75 -0.83 -8.01 9.68
N LEU A 76 0.37 -8.25 10.21
CA LEU A 76 0.58 -8.56 11.62
C LEU A 76 0.63 -7.31 12.50
N SER A 77 1.08 -6.18 11.97
CA SER A 77 1.27 -4.94 12.73
C SER A 77 0.00 -4.09 12.80
N TYR A 78 -0.90 -4.24 11.83
CA TYR A 78 -2.10 -3.42 11.70
C TYR A 78 -3.35 -4.27 11.52
N ASP A 79 -4.45 -3.83 12.13
CA ASP A 79 -5.76 -4.43 11.95
C ASP A 79 -6.35 -4.07 10.58
N LEU A 80 -5.86 -4.74 9.55
CA LEU A 80 -6.29 -4.58 8.16
C LEU A 80 -7.23 -5.71 7.74
N GLN A 81 -8.18 -5.37 6.86
CA GLN A 81 -8.98 -6.38 6.19
C GLN A 81 -8.11 -7.12 5.17
N PRO A 82 -8.10 -8.46 5.10
CA PRO A 82 -7.28 -9.19 4.13
C PRO A 82 -7.51 -8.76 2.68
N PHE A 83 -8.74 -8.36 2.34
CA PHE A 83 -9.08 -7.90 1.00
C PHE A 83 -8.52 -6.51 0.66
N SER A 84 -8.03 -5.75 1.65
CA SER A 84 -7.44 -4.43 1.41
C SER A 84 -6.14 -4.49 0.62
N TYR A 85 -5.45 -5.63 0.58
CA TYR A 85 -4.26 -5.83 -0.25
C TYR A 85 -4.56 -5.99 -1.74
N PHE A 86 -5.84 -6.03 -2.13
CA PHE A 86 -6.23 -6.00 -3.53
C PHE A 86 -6.56 -4.55 -3.93
N LEU A 87 -5.83 -4.02 -4.90
CA LEU A 87 -6.09 -2.69 -5.45
C LEU A 87 -7.50 -2.61 -6.04
N ILE A 88 -7.95 -3.67 -6.73
CA ILE A 88 -9.29 -3.72 -7.33
C ILE A 88 -10.36 -3.58 -6.24
N TYR A 89 -10.20 -4.31 -5.12
CA TYR A 89 -11.11 -4.21 -3.99
C TYR A 89 -11.18 -2.78 -3.44
N ARG A 90 -10.01 -2.13 -3.26
CA ARG A 90 -9.95 -0.75 -2.76
C ARG A 90 -10.55 0.26 -3.73
N LEU A 91 -10.35 0.09 -5.03
CA LEU A 91 -10.98 0.91 -6.08
C LEU A 91 -12.51 0.81 -6.02
N LEU A 92 -13.06 -0.41 -5.94
CA LEU A 92 -14.50 -0.66 -5.83
C LEU A 92 -15.09 -0.05 -4.55
N ARG A 93 -14.32 -0.03 -3.46
CA ARG A 93 -14.70 0.59 -2.18
C ARG A 93 -14.33 2.08 -2.08
N ARG A 94 -13.84 2.69 -3.17
CA ARG A 94 -13.42 4.10 -3.26
C ARG A 94 -12.41 4.50 -2.17
N PHE A 95 -11.54 3.58 -1.78
CA PHE A 95 -10.48 3.79 -0.79
C PHE A 95 -10.97 4.21 0.60
N ARG A 96 -12.25 3.96 0.96
CA ARG A 96 -12.77 4.36 2.27
C ARG A 96 -12.13 3.54 3.39
N LYS A 97 -11.65 4.22 4.43
CA LYS A 97 -10.92 3.64 5.56
C LYS A 97 -11.66 2.49 6.24
N LYS A 98 -12.98 2.62 6.44
CA LYS A 98 -13.84 1.59 7.07
C LYS A 98 -13.85 0.21 6.40
N PHE A 99 -13.44 0.12 5.14
CA PHE A 99 -13.34 -1.15 4.40
C PHE A 99 -11.91 -1.67 4.32
N ILE A 100 -10.94 -0.92 4.85
CA ILE A 100 -9.51 -1.19 4.76
C ILE A 100 -8.97 -1.55 6.14
N CYS A 101 -9.24 -0.70 7.13
CA CYS A 101 -8.99 -1.01 8.53
C CYS A 101 -10.19 -1.80 9.07
N LYS A 102 -9.93 -2.86 9.84
CA LYS A 102 -10.93 -3.40 10.75
C LYS A 102 -11.04 -2.37 11.88
N GLU A 103 -12.18 -1.68 11.94
CA GLU A 103 -12.46 -0.79 13.08
C GLU A 103 -12.52 -1.62 14.37
N GLU A 104 -11.93 -1.07 15.44
CA GLU A 104 -12.34 -1.36 16.83
C GLU A 104 -13.76 -0.83 17.07
#